data_AF-A0A1F7RYV8-F1
#
_entry.id   AF-A0A1F7RYV8-F1
#
_cell.length_a   1.000
_cell.length_b   1.000
_cell.length_c   1.000
_cell.angle_alpha   90.00
_cell.angle_beta   90.00
_cell.angle_gamma   90.00
#
_symmetry.space_group_name_H-M   'P 1'
#
loop_
_entity.id
_entity.type
_entity.pdbx_description
1 polymer ?
#
loop_
_entity_poly.entity_id
_entity_poly.type
_entity_poly.pdbx_seq_one_letter_code
_entity_poly.pdbx_strand_id
1 'polypeptide(L)'
;MAISLRLDSKLDQELSKCAEFMGTSKSELIRILIDDFVKKNAKRLSPWELGKDFFGREGSGKSNLSVDRKTILKEKLDAKKSLD
;
A
#
# COMPACT_ATOMS: atom_id res chain seq x y z
N MET A 1 -9.19 -8.71 22.63
CA MET A 1 -9.53 -10.10 22.25
C MET A 1 -8.30 -10.97 22.41
N ALA A 2 -8.47 -12.26 22.72
CA ALA A 2 -7.36 -13.21 22.83
C ALA A 2 -7.26 -14.07 21.57
N ILE A 3 -6.04 -14.36 21.13
CA ILE A 3 -5.75 -15.27 20.02
C ILE A 3 -4.93 -16.45 20.55
N SER A 4 -5.21 -17.66 20.06
CA SER A 4 -4.43 -18.86 20.38
C SER A 4 -3.65 -19.26 19.13
N LEU A 5 -2.31 -19.30 19.23
CA LEU A 5 -1.42 -19.64 18.13
C LEU A 5 -0.57 -20.86 18.52
N ARG A 6 -0.52 -21.86 17.64
CA ARG A 6 0.41 -22.98 17.79
C ARG A 6 1.73 -22.61 17.15
N LEU A 7 2.81 -22.69 17.93
CA LEU A 7 4.18 -22.48 17.47
C LEU A 7 4.90 -23.83 17.47
N ASP A 8 5.87 -23.99 16.58
CA ASP A 8 6.80 -25.11 16.70
C ASP A 8 7.67 -24.94 17.97
N SER A 9 8.19 -26.06 18.46
CA SER A 9 8.93 -26.10 19.73
C SER A 9 10.21 -25.27 19.71
N LYS A 10 10.85 -25.15 18.54
CA LYS A 10 12.09 -24.37 18.40
C LYS A 10 11.79 -22.88 18.53
N LEU A 11 10.77 -22.39 17.83
CA LEU A 11 10.38 -20.98 17.85
C LEU A 11 9.89 -20.53 19.23
N ASP A 12 9.12 -21.36 19.95
CA ASP A 12 8.70 -21.02 21.32
C ASP A 12 9.89 -20.92 22.29
N GLN A 13 10.90 -21.78 22.15
CA GLN A 13 12.12 -21.71 22.95
C GLN A 13 12.93 -20.45 22.64
N GLU A 14 13.07 -20.08 21.37
CA GLU A 14 13.76 -18.86 20.96
C GLU A 14 13.04 -17.61 21.47
N LEU A 15 11.70 -17.56 21.36
CA LEU A 15 10.89 -16.48 21.93
C LEU A 15 11.02 -16.36 23.45
N SER A 16 11.10 -17.50 24.15
CA SER A 16 11.29 -17.52 25.61
C SER A 16 12.63 -16.88 25.99
N LYS A 17 13.72 -17.30 25.35
CA LYS A 17 15.06 -16.75 25.60
C LYS A 17 15.16 -15.26 25.28
N CYS A 18 14.56 -14.82 24.17
CA CYS A 18 14.49 -13.40 23.81
C CYS A 18 13.70 -12.59 24.84
N ALA A 19 12.56 -13.10 25.30
CA ALA A 19 11.74 -12.42 26.29
C ALA A 19 12.50 -12.27 27.63
N GLU A 20 13.19 -13.33 28.07
CA GLU A 20 14.05 -13.31 29.26
C GLU A 20 15.18 -12.28 29.12
N PHE A 21 15.90 -12.30 28.00
CA PHE A 21 16.98 -11.34 27.72
C PHE A 21 16.48 -9.89 27.73
N MET A 22 15.27 -9.65 27.22
CA MET A 22 14.65 -8.33 27.17
C MET A 22 13.92 -7.93 28.48
N GLY A 23 13.91 -8.80 29.49
CA GLY A 23 13.21 -8.55 30.75
C GLY A 23 11.70 -8.39 30.59
N THR A 24 11.11 -9.04 29.60
CA THR A 24 9.69 -8.93 29.25
C THR A 24 9.00 -10.30 29.23
N SER A 25 7.67 -10.31 29.17
CA SER A 25 6.92 -11.57 29.01
C SER A 25 6.87 -12.00 27.54
N LYS A 26 6.73 -13.31 27.29
CA LYS A 26 6.52 -13.83 25.93
C LYS A 26 5.36 -13.14 25.22
N SER A 27 4.23 -12.95 25.92
CA SER A 27 3.06 -12.31 25.35
C SER A 27 3.30 -10.84 24.99
N GLU A 28 4.06 -10.12 25.82
CA GLU A 28 4.42 -8.74 25.57
C GLU A 28 5.35 -8.61 24.35
N LEU A 29 6.38 -9.47 24.28
CA LEU A 29 7.27 -9.54 23.12
C LEU A 29 6.48 -9.80 21.83
N ILE A 30 5.57 -10.77 21.84
CA ILE A 30 4.72 -11.09 20.68
C ILE A 30 3.85 -9.90 20.28
N ARG A 31 3.26 -9.17 21.25
CA ARG A 31 2.46 -7.96 20.94
C ARG A 31 3.30 -6.90 20.25
N ILE A 32 4.50 -6.63 20.75
CA ILE A 32 5.41 -5.63 20.16
C ILE A 32 5.76 -6.03 18.73
N LEU A 33 6.13 -7.29 18.51
CA LEU A 33 6.49 -7.80 17.18
C LEU A 33 5.32 -7.73 16.20
N ILE A 34 4.11 -8.09 16.61
CA ILE A 34 2.91 -8.00 15.76
C ILE A 34 2.60 -6.55 15.41
N ASP A 35 2.63 -5.64 16.40
CA ASP A 35 2.36 -4.22 16.17
C ASP A 35 3.38 -3.59 15.20
N ASP A 36 4.67 -3.88 15.40
CA ASP A 36 5.73 -3.42 14.50
C ASP A 36 5.56 -4.00 13.08
N PHE A 37 5.26 -5.30 12.98
CA PHE A 37 5.00 -5.94 11.70
C PHE A 37 3.80 -5.33 10.97
N VAL A 38 2.69 -5.12 11.68
CA VAL A 38 1.50 -4.51 11.11
C VAL A 38 1.80 -3.08 10.70
N LYS A 39 2.47 -2.26 11.51
CA LYS A 39 2.81 -0.87 11.15
C LYS A 39 3.73 -0.80 9.92
N LYS A 40 4.71 -1.70 9.82
CA LYS A 40 5.60 -1.79 8.67
C LYS A 40 4.86 -2.19 7.38
N ASN A 41 3.88 -3.07 7.48
CA ASN A 41 3.19 -3.62 6.31
C ASN A 41 1.88 -2.90 5.96
N ALA A 42 1.20 -2.30 6.94
CA ALA A 42 0.01 -1.48 6.73
C ALA A 42 0.33 -0.19 5.94
N LYS A 43 1.59 0.24 5.94
CA LYS A 43 2.09 1.33 5.08
C LYS A 43 2.32 0.93 3.62
N ARG A 44 2.05 -0.31 3.22
CA ARG A 44 1.83 -0.62 1.79
C ARG A 44 0.45 -0.11 1.39
N LEU A 45 0.30 1.21 1.43
CA LEU A 45 -0.79 1.89 0.72
C LEU A 45 -0.77 1.35 -0.71
N SER A 46 -1.94 0.97 -1.22
CA SER A 46 -2.05 0.57 -2.62
C SER A 46 -1.49 1.69 -3.52
N PRO A 47 -0.96 1.38 -4.71
CA PRO A 47 -0.48 2.41 -5.64
C PRO A 47 -1.50 3.54 -5.88
N TRP A 48 -2.79 3.22 -5.82
CA TRP A 48 -3.87 4.20 -5.87
C TRP A 48 -3.91 5.12 -4.64
N GLU A 49 -3.84 4.56 -3.43
CA GLU A 49 -3.82 5.34 -2.18
C GLU A 49 -2.58 6.23 -2.07
N LEU A 50 -1.42 5.75 -2.54
CA LEU A 50 -0.19 6.55 -2.62
C LEU A 50 -0.32 7.74 -3.59
N GLY A 51 -1.03 7.54 -4.71
CA GLY A 51 -1.23 8.57 -5.72
C GLY A 51 -2.39 9.51 -5.42
N LYS A 52 -3.29 9.17 -4.48
CA LYS A 52 -4.53 9.90 -4.21
C LYS A 52 -4.33 11.39 -3.97
N ASP A 53 -3.30 11.74 -3.20
CA ASP A 53 -3.01 13.13 -2.90
C ASP A 53 -2.42 13.89 -4.09
N PHE A 54 -1.88 13.19 -5.09
CA PHE A 54 -1.29 13.76 -6.31
C PHE A 54 -2.27 13.81 -7.49
N PHE A 55 -3.26 12.92 -7.53
CA PHE A 55 -4.30 12.92 -8.56
C PHE A 55 -5.17 14.17 -8.45
N GLY A 56 -5.55 14.73 -9.60
CA GLY A 56 -6.48 15.88 -9.67
C GLY A 56 -5.86 17.26 -9.40
N ARG A 57 -4.58 17.35 -9.02
CA ARG A 57 -3.86 18.64 -8.90
C ARG A 57 -3.59 19.27 -10.26
N GLU A 58 -3.14 18.46 -11.20
CA GLU A 58 -2.88 18.84 -12.59
C GLU A 58 -3.85 18.09 -13.50
N GLY A 59 -4.49 18.80 -14.41
CA GLY A 59 -5.48 18.24 -15.31
C GLY A 59 -5.58 19.01 -16.60
N SER A 60 -5.99 18.33 -17.67
CA SER A 60 -6.17 18.91 -19.00
C SER A 60 -7.33 19.91 -19.11
N GLY A 61 -8.05 20.17 -18.00
CA GLY A 61 -9.32 20.91 -17.96
C GLY A 61 -10.49 20.20 -18.66
N LYS A 62 -10.27 19.01 -19.23
CA LYS A 62 -11.28 18.26 -19.99
C LYS A 62 -11.55 16.91 -19.32
N SER A 63 -12.78 16.71 -18.86
CA SER A 63 -13.23 15.47 -18.22
C SER A 63 -13.50 14.33 -19.21
N ASN A 64 -13.64 14.64 -20.49
CA ASN A 64 -14.04 13.67 -21.53
C ASN A 64 -12.88 13.05 -22.32
N LEU A 65 -11.62 13.35 -21.99
CA LEU A 65 -10.46 12.85 -22.75
C LEU A 65 -10.40 11.33 -22.86
N SER A 66 -10.80 10.62 -21.80
CA SER A 66 -10.84 9.15 -21.79
C SER A 66 -12.08 8.60 -22.49
N VAL A 67 -13.23 9.26 -22.31
CA VAL A 67 -14.53 8.80 -22.85
C VAL A 67 -14.57 8.97 -24.36
N ASP A 68 -14.18 10.16 -24.85
CA ASP A 68 -14.28 10.55 -26.25
C ASP A 68 -12.94 10.39 -26.98
N ARG A 69 -12.06 9.51 -26.47
CA ARG A 69 -10.66 9.38 -26.94
C ARG A 69 -10.53 9.24 -28.45
N LYS A 70 -11.45 8.52 -29.11
CA LYS A 70 -11.41 8.25 -30.56
C LYS A 70 -11.78 9.50 -31.36
N THR A 71 -12.80 10.22 -30.93
CA THR A 71 -13.28 11.44 -31.58
C THR A 71 -12.22 12.53 -31.48
N ILE A 72 -11.70 12.77 -30.27
CA ILE A 72 -10.66 13.78 -30.01
C ILE A 72 -9.39 13.48 -30.82
N LEU A 73 -8.99 12.21 -30.93
CA LEU A 73 -7.82 11.83 -31.70
C LEU A 73 -8.00 12.11 -33.20
N LYS A 74 -9.17 11.77 -33.75
CA LYS A 74 -9.49 12.02 -35.16
C LYS A 74 -9.45 13.51 -35.49
N GLU A 75 -10.09 14.33 -34.67
CA GLU A 75 -10.09 15.79 -34.82
C GLU A 75 -8.68 16.38 -34.81
N LYS A 76 -7.79 15.92 -33.91
CA LYS A 76 -6.39 16.37 -33.87
C LYS A 76 -5.61 15.99 -35.13
N LEU A 77 -5.85 14.78 -35.67
CA LEU A 77 -5.16 14.30 -36.87
C LEU A 77 -5.62 15.06 -38.12
N ASP A 78 -6.93 15.31 -38.23
CA ASP A 78 -7.50 16.05 -39.35
C ASP A 78 -7.06 17.53 -39.32
N ALA A 79 -7.06 18.16 -38.14
CA ALA A 79 -6.54 19.52 -37.97
C ALA A 79 -5.07 19.64 -38.39
N LYS A 80 -4.23 18.64 -38.05
CA LYS A 80 -2.82 18.61 -38.44
C LYS A 80 -2.65 18.52 -39.96
N LYS A 81 -3.49 17.72 -40.64
CA LYS A 81 -3.47 17.57 -42.11
C LYS A 81 -3.98 18.79 -42.86
N SER A 82 -4.84 19.61 -42.25
CA SER A 82 -5.33 20.86 -42.86
C SER A 82 -4.37 22.05 -42.71
N LEU A 83 -3.28 21.88 -41.97
CA LEU A 83 -2.23 22.88 -41.73
C LEU A 83 -0.99 22.67 -42.62
N ASP A 84 -0.94 21.56 -43.37
CA ASP A 84 0.03 21.25 -44.44
C ASP A 84 -0.58 21.56 -45.82
#